data_AF-A0A367EM08-F1
#
_entry.id   AF-A0A367EM08-F1
#
_cell.length_a   1.000
_cell.length_b   1.000
_cell.length_c   1.000
_cell.angle_alpha   90.00
_cell.angle_beta   90.00
_cell.angle_gamma   90.00
#
_symmetry.space_group_name_H-M   'P 1'
#
loop_
_entity.id
_entity.type
_entity.pdbx_description
1 polymer ?
#
loop_
_entity_poly.entity_id
_entity_poly.type
_entity_poly.pdbx_seq_one_letter_code
_entity_poly.pdbx_strand_id
1 'polypeptide(L)'
;MSAQPVHHEDPRDPEVILRDLPERERAEFLRQYRAAVDAAHEPAGYRELQRLLRHWSLAVVATNQPGYYEAIDDALNDVGRFVPLDVALASEFTRRR
;
A
#
# COMPACT_ATOMS: atom_id res chain seq x y z
N MET A 1 18.26 21.94 26.78
CA MET A 1 17.02 21.37 26.21
C MET A 1 17.26 19.88 26.04
N SER A 2 16.33 19.03 26.46
CA SER A 2 16.37 17.58 26.18
C SER A 2 15.52 17.30 24.94
N ALA A 3 16.10 16.62 23.95
CA ALA A 3 15.33 16.07 22.86
C ALA A 3 14.60 14.82 23.37
N GLN A 4 13.27 14.88 23.46
CA GLN A 4 12.47 13.67 23.64
C GLN A 4 12.53 12.88 22.32
N PRO A 5 12.82 11.56 22.34
CA PRO A 5 12.82 10.76 21.13
C PRO A 5 11.39 10.64 20.62
N VAL A 6 11.12 11.24 19.45
CA VAL A 6 9.90 10.95 18.71
C VAL A 6 10.04 9.53 18.16
N HIS A 7 9.32 8.59 18.77
CA HIS A 7 9.22 7.22 18.28
C HIS A 7 8.42 7.22 16.96
N HIS A 8 9.12 7.43 15.85
CA HIS A 8 8.60 7.13 14.52
C HIS A 8 8.52 5.62 14.36
N GLU A 9 7.30 5.08 14.38
CA GLU A 9 7.00 3.72 13.93
C GLU A 9 7.39 3.56 12.45
N ASP A 10 7.86 2.38 12.02
CA ASP A 10 8.09 2.10 10.60
C ASP A 10 6.74 1.82 9.92
N PRO A 11 6.31 2.57 8.88
CA PRO A 11 5.10 2.28 8.13
C PRO A 11 5.10 0.91 7.43
N ARG A 12 6.23 0.20 7.41
CA ARG A 12 6.41 -1.16 6.87
C ARG A 12 6.37 -2.25 7.94
N ASP A 13 6.25 -1.89 9.22
CA ASP A 13 6.05 -2.86 10.28
C ASP A 13 4.70 -3.58 10.06
N PRO A 14 4.65 -4.93 10.09
CA PRO A 14 3.41 -5.67 9.86
C PRO A 14 2.32 -5.39 10.90
N GLU A 15 2.65 -4.99 12.13
CA GLU A 15 1.67 -4.61 13.16
C GLU A 15 1.08 -3.22 12.87
N VAL A 16 1.93 -2.26 12.46
CA VAL A 16 1.49 -0.91 12.01
C VAL A 16 0.58 -1.02 10.79
N ILE A 17 0.98 -1.82 9.79
CA ILE A 17 0.14 -2.11 8.62
C ILE A 17 -1.19 -2.73 9.05
N LEU A 18 -1.18 -3.77 9.89
CA LEU A 18 -2.41 -4.44 10.31
C LEU A 18 -3.36 -3.52 11.10
N ARG A 19 -2.81 -2.61 11.91
CA ARG A 19 -3.54 -1.59 12.67
C ARG A 19 -4.22 -0.58 11.74
N ASP A 20 -3.48 0.00 10.81
CA ASP A 20 -3.90 1.17 10.03
C ASP A 20 -4.61 0.80 8.71
N LEU A 21 -4.54 -0.47 8.29
CA LEU A 21 -5.28 -0.99 7.13
C LEU A 21 -6.77 -1.22 7.47
N PRO A 22 -7.73 -0.80 6.63
CA PRO A 22 -9.15 -1.04 6.87
C PRO A 22 -9.53 -2.52 6.82
N GLU A 23 -10.57 -2.89 7.58
CA GLU A 23 -10.89 -4.28 7.92
C GLU A 23 -11.04 -5.22 6.71
N ARG A 24 -11.66 -4.75 5.61
CA ARG A 24 -11.90 -5.56 4.40
C ARG A 24 -10.63 -6.14 3.78
N GLU A 25 -9.51 -5.43 3.89
CA GLU A 25 -8.23 -5.83 3.28
C GLU A 25 -7.36 -6.68 4.23
N ARG A 26 -7.65 -6.68 5.54
CA ARG A 26 -6.80 -7.36 6.54
C ARG A 26 -6.68 -8.86 6.29
N ALA A 27 -7.74 -9.48 5.76
CA ALA A 27 -7.72 -10.89 5.38
C ALA A 27 -6.79 -11.18 4.19
N GLU A 28 -6.72 -10.27 3.21
CA GLU A 28 -5.83 -10.36 2.06
C GLU A 28 -4.37 -10.15 2.49
N PHE A 29 -4.10 -9.08 3.25
CA PHE A 29 -2.78 -8.80 3.82
C PHE A 29 -2.26 -9.99 4.65
N LEU A 30 -3.06 -10.51 5.59
CA LEU A 30 -2.64 -11.63 6.44
C LEU A 30 -2.40 -12.92 5.66
N ARG A 31 -3.11 -13.16 4.54
CA ARG A 31 -2.84 -14.32 3.67
C ARG A 31 -1.50 -14.16 2.95
N GLN A 32 -1.25 -13.01 2.34
CA GLN A 32 0.01 -12.74 1.64
C GLN A 32 1.21 -12.71 2.61
N TYR A 33 1.05 -12.07 3.77
CA TYR A 33 2.10 -11.94 4.79
C TYR A 33 2.59 -13.30 5.30
N ARG A 34 1.67 -14.20 5.66
CA ARG A 34 2.03 -15.57 6.12
C ARG A 34 2.83 -16.32 5.06
N ALA A 35 2.33 -16.37 3.83
CA ALA A 35 3.02 -17.05 2.73
C ALA A 35 4.41 -16.43 2.41
N ALA A 36 4.58 -15.12 2.58
CA ALA A 36 5.88 -14.46 2.40
C ALA A 36 6.84 -14.70 3.57
N VAL A 37 6.35 -14.81 4.81
CA VAL A 37 7.15 -15.23 5.98
C VAL A 37 7.58 -16.69 5.84
N ASP A 38 6.69 -17.57 5.40
CA ASP A 38 7.01 -18.98 5.12
C ASP A 38 8.10 -19.15 4.03
N ALA A 39 8.23 -18.17 3.13
CA ALA A 39 9.30 -18.11 2.14
C ALA A 39 10.57 -17.36 2.60
N ALA A 40 10.50 -16.55 3.66
CA ALA A 40 11.55 -15.60 4.05
C ALA A 40 12.83 -16.24 4.63
N HIS A 41 12.82 -17.55 4.84
CA HIS A 41 14.00 -18.36 5.16
C HIS A 41 15.13 -18.20 4.12
N GLU A 42 14.78 -18.03 2.85
CA GLU A 42 15.73 -17.82 1.75
C GLU A 42 15.95 -16.32 1.48
N PRO A 43 17.18 -15.87 1.14
CA PRO A 43 17.46 -14.45 0.84
C PRO A 43 16.64 -13.86 -0.31
N ALA A 44 16.10 -14.70 -1.21
CA ALA A 44 15.14 -14.30 -2.22
C ALA A 44 13.75 -14.02 -1.60
N GLY A 45 13.21 -14.95 -0.80
CA GLY A 45 11.93 -14.78 -0.12
C GLY A 45 11.92 -13.59 0.84
N TYR A 46 13.03 -13.34 1.55
CA TYR A 46 13.17 -12.14 2.39
C TYR A 46 13.02 -10.83 1.60
N ARG A 47 13.53 -10.77 0.36
CA ARG A 47 13.33 -9.61 -0.53
C ARG A 47 11.88 -9.48 -1.00
N GLU A 48 11.19 -10.58 -1.25
CA GLU A 48 9.76 -10.55 -1.59
C GLU A 48 8.91 -10.11 -0.38
N LEU A 49 9.23 -10.55 0.84
CA LEU A 49 8.61 -10.05 2.08
C LEU A 49 8.82 -8.54 2.25
N GLN A 50 10.04 -8.01 2.02
CA GLN A 50 10.28 -6.56 2.05
C GLN A 50 9.48 -5.80 0.98
N ARG A 51 9.33 -6.36 -0.23
CA ARG A 51 8.50 -5.77 -1.30
C ARG A 51 7.02 -5.78 -0.95
N LEU A 52 6.54 -6.86 -0.34
CA LEU A 52 5.18 -7.03 0.15
C LEU A 52 4.84 -5.99 1.22
N LEU A 53 5.66 -5.88 2.28
CA LEU A 53 5.47 -4.88 3.34
C LEU A 53 5.49 -3.45 2.78
N ARG A 54 6.40 -3.16 1.83
CA ARG A 54 6.39 -1.88 1.10
C ARG A 54 5.09 -1.67 0.31
N HIS A 55 4.57 -2.69 -0.38
CA HIS A 55 3.31 -2.57 -1.11
C HIS A 55 2.14 -2.29 -0.17
N TRP A 56 2.02 -3.02 0.93
CA TRP A 56 0.94 -2.82 1.90
C TRP A 56 1.05 -1.49 2.67
N SER A 57 2.26 -1.00 2.95
CA SER A 57 2.44 0.38 3.48
C SER A 57 1.90 1.47 2.54
N LEU A 58 1.89 1.22 1.22
CA LEU A 58 1.28 2.12 0.23
C LEU A 58 -0.22 1.88 0.09
N ALA A 59 -0.68 0.63 0.23
CA ALA A 59 -2.09 0.29 0.29
C ALA A 59 -2.78 1.03 1.43
N VAL A 60 -2.23 1.00 2.66
CA VAL A 60 -2.74 1.76 3.83
C VAL A 60 -2.95 3.24 3.51
N VAL A 61 -2.00 3.89 2.81
CA VAL A 61 -2.13 5.31 2.44
C VAL A 61 -3.26 5.51 1.43
N ALA A 62 -3.39 4.64 0.43
CA ALA A 62 -4.42 4.74 -0.61
C ALA A 62 -5.82 4.41 -0.07
N THR A 63 -5.99 3.31 0.66
CA THR A 63 -7.28 2.81 1.16
C THR A 63 -7.93 3.72 2.19
N ASN A 64 -7.14 4.56 2.87
CA ASN A 64 -7.62 5.57 3.81
C ASN A 64 -7.83 6.96 3.18
N GLN A 65 -7.65 7.12 1.86
CA GLN A 65 -8.10 8.35 1.19
C GLN A 65 -9.64 8.35 1.07
N PRO A 66 -10.32 9.47 1.41
CA PRO A 66 -11.74 9.62 1.12
C PRO A 66 -12.03 9.44 -0.37
N GLY A 67 -13.06 8.66 -0.70
CA GLY A 67 -13.44 8.38 -2.09
C GLY A 67 -12.65 7.26 -2.78
N TYR A 68 -11.75 6.55 -2.10
CA TYR A 68 -10.93 5.51 -2.75
C TYR A 68 -11.72 4.26 -3.14
N TYR A 69 -12.70 3.82 -2.35
CA TYR A 69 -13.54 2.67 -2.74
C TYR A 69 -14.60 3.06 -3.76
N GLU A 70 -15.13 4.27 -3.60
CA GLU A 70 -16.08 4.92 -4.48
C GLU A 70 -15.49 5.08 -5.89
N ALA A 71 -14.25 5.59 -6.01
CA ALA A 71 -13.55 5.71 -7.28
C ALA A 71 -13.18 4.36 -7.94
N ILE A 72 -13.11 3.27 -7.16
CA ILE A 72 -12.94 1.91 -7.71
C ILE A 72 -14.27 1.34 -8.20
N ASP A 73 -15.37 1.53 -7.45
CA ASP A 73 -16.70 1.09 -7.86
C ASP A 73 -17.19 1.87 -9.09
N ASP A 74 -17.04 3.20 -9.10
CA ASP A 74 -17.23 4.07 -10.26
C ASP A 74 -16.46 3.53 -11.49
N ALA A 75 -15.18 3.16 -11.32
CA ALA A 75 -14.34 2.64 -12.41
C ALA A 75 -14.74 1.24 -12.91
N LEU A 76 -15.28 0.39 -12.03
CA LEU A 76 -15.77 -0.95 -12.39
C LEU A 76 -17.14 -0.89 -13.09
N ASN A 77 -17.93 0.16 -12.85
CA ASN A 77 -19.25 0.36 -13.44
C ASN A 77 -19.25 1.32 -14.66
N ASP A 78 -18.09 1.82 -15.09
CA ASP A 78 -17.91 2.84 -16.16
C ASP A 78 -18.67 4.17 -15.87
N VAL A 79 -18.70 4.57 -14.59
CA VAL A 79 -19.36 5.79 -14.08
C VAL A 79 -18.30 6.82 -13.69
N GLY A 80 -18.46 8.09 -14.08
CA GLY A 80 -17.62 9.19 -13.60
C GLY A 80 -16.60 9.70 -14.61
N ARG A 81 -15.40 10.10 -14.14
CA ARG A 81 -14.35 10.72 -14.97
C ARG A 81 -13.00 10.05 -14.77
N PHE A 82 -12.64 9.20 -15.72
CA PHE A 82 -11.32 8.57 -15.79
C PHE A 82 -10.43 9.24 -16.84
N VAL A 83 -9.14 8.93 -16.75
CA VAL A 83 -8.13 9.27 -17.75
C VAL A 83 -7.43 7.96 -18.13
N PRO A 84 -7.33 7.61 -19.43
CA PRO A 84 -6.58 6.43 -19.88
C PRO A 84 -5.16 6.39 -19.29
N LEU A 85 -4.70 5.19 -18.91
CA LEU A 85 -3.47 5.02 -18.13
C LEU A 85 -2.22 5.56 -18.85
N ASP A 86 -2.17 5.45 -20.17
CA ASP A 86 -1.13 6.03 -21.03
C ASP A 86 -1.11 7.56 -20.97
N VAL A 87 -2.28 8.21 -21.04
CA VAL A 87 -2.43 9.67 -20.93
C VAL A 87 -2.07 10.15 -19.51
N ALA A 88 -2.49 9.41 -18.48
CA ALA A 88 -2.14 9.70 -17.09
C ALA A 88 -0.62 9.62 -16.86
N LEU A 89 0.02 8.52 -17.29
CA LEU A 89 1.47 8.32 -17.21
C LEU A 89 2.25 9.40 -17.96
N ALA A 90 1.83 9.74 -19.19
CA ALA A 90 2.45 10.81 -19.96
C ALA A 90 2.47 12.15 -19.19
N SER A 91 1.35 12.50 -18.55
CA SER A 91 1.25 13.74 -17.77
C SER A 91 2.16 13.78 -16.53
N GLU A 92 2.33 12.64 -15.84
CA GLU A 92 3.25 12.52 -14.69
C GLU A 92 4.72 12.58 -15.13
N PHE A 93 5.09 11.97 -16.26
CA PHE A 93 6.44 12.09 -16.81
C PHE A 93 6.75 13.51 -17.28
N THR A 94 5.76 14.26 -17.79
CA THR A 94 5.93 15.69 -18.12
C THR A 94 6.08 16.56 -16.86
N ARG A 95 5.37 16.28 -15.76
CA ARG A 95 5.46 17.08 -14.52
C ARG A 95 6.82 16.95 -13.80
N ARG A 96 7.60 15.90 -14.08
CA ARG A 96 8.86 15.56 -13.38
C ARG A 96 10.13 15.95 -14.15
N ARG A 97 10.01 16.91 -15.08
CA ARG A 97 11.08 17.33 -16.00
C ARG A 97 11.28 18.85 -15.98
#